data_AF-A0A924HU18-F1
#
_entry.id   AF-A0A924HU18-F1
#
_cell.length_a   1.000
_cell.length_b   1.000
_cell.length_c   1.000
_cell.angle_alpha   90.00
_cell.angle_beta   90.00
_cell.angle_gamma   90.00
#
_symmetry.space_group_name_H-M   'P 1'
#
loop_
_entity.id
_entity.type
_entity.pdbx_description
1 polymer ?
#
loop_
_entity_poly.entity_id
_entity_poly.type
_entity_poly.pdbx_seq_one_letter_code
_entity_poly.pdbx_strand_id
1 'polypeptide(L)'
;MANIPIEIKSEILPTLGLGQTIIRKVASGKTDNNGFYSLKFGLEKREYGQIADALVSIYFNYDKSKFVPVTWYESFGSDELIASITRKDTTINANIYLTSRSKLKVRLTNFVPIQSGDNFSVITSCGAGLERHYTSGGYIEANQVMTEREIDACGNEQTTVIVRKRKNGISSSSSTIILTPSGQTISVIFTF
;
A
#
# COMPACT_ATOMS: atom_id res chain seq x y z
N MET A 1 13.57 -6.90 -3.69
CA MET A 1 13.86 -6.08 -2.50
C MET A 1 14.56 -6.93 -1.47
N ALA A 2 15.87 -6.74 -1.32
CA ALA A 2 16.71 -7.61 -0.51
C ALA A 2 16.70 -7.27 0.98
N ASN A 3 16.86 -8.29 1.82
CA ASN A 3 17.22 -8.16 3.23
C ASN A 3 16.21 -7.38 4.09
N ILE A 4 14.95 -7.30 3.69
CA ILE A 4 13.89 -6.71 4.53
C ILE A 4 13.62 -7.68 5.69
N PRO A 5 13.81 -7.29 6.96
CA PRO A 5 13.45 -8.12 8.10
C PRO A 5 11.95 -8.40 8.14
N ILE A 6 11.62 -9.66 8.37
CA ILE A 6 10.25 -10.16 8.51
C ILE A 6 10.12 -10.80 9.88
N GLU A 7 9.03 -10.51 10.57
CA GLU A 7 8.67 -11.18 11.82
C GLU A 7 7.23 -11.66 11.75
N ILE A 8 6.97 -12.85 12.26
CA ILE A 8 5.60 -13.31 12.49
C ILE A 8 5.32 -13.12 13.97
N LYS A 9 4.23 -12.42 14.27
CA LYS A 9 3.79 -12.12 15.64
C LYS A 9 2.40 -12.69 15.85
N SER A 10 2.14 -13.16 17.06
CA SER A 10 0.80 -13.49 17.51
C SER A 10 0.43 -12.56 18.65
N GLU A 11 -0.76 -11.96 18.55
CA GLU A 11 -1.25 -10.94 19.47
C GLU A 11 -2.61 -11.36 20.02
N ILE A 12 -2.73 -11.37 21.34
CA ILE A 12 -4.00 -11.56 22.03
C ILE A 12 -4.39 -10.23 22.62
N LEU A 13 -5.46 -9.66 22.09
CA LEU A 13 -6.01 -8.40 22.55
C LEU A 13 -6.86 -8.63 23.81
N PRO A 14 -6.78 -7.73 24.81
CA PRO A 14 -7.61 -7.83 26.00
C PRO A 14 -9.09 -7.69 25.62
N THR A 15 -9.94 -8.52 26.22
CA THR A 15 -11.38 -8.44 26.06
C THR A 15 -11.90 -7.12 26.66
N LEU A 16 -12.63 -6.33 25.87
CA LEU A 16 -13.20 -5.04 26.28
C LEU A 16 -12.18 -4.02 26.80
N GLY A 17 -10.91 -4.11 26.37
CA GLY A 17 -9.85 -3.18 26.77
C GLY A 17 -9.38 -3.34 28.22
N LEU A 18 -9.82 -4.40 28.91
CA LEU A 18 -9.39 -4.72 30.27
C LEU A 18 -8.33 -5.81 30.24
N GLY A 19 -7.06 -5.44 30.46
CA GLY A 19 -5.94 -6.36 30.51
C GLY A 19 -4.74 -5.89 29.69
N GLN A 20 -3.74 -6.77 29.55
CA GLN A 20 -2.55 -6.51 28.74
C GLN A 20 -2.64 -7.25 27.41
N THR A 21 -2.22 -6.59 26.33
CA THR A 21 -1.96 -7.26 25.07
C THR A 21 -0.77 -8.20 25.24
N ILE A 22 -0.95 -9.48 24.92
CA ILE A 22 0.12 -10.48 24.94
C ILE A 22 0.63 -10.62 23.52
N ILE A 23 1.91 -10.29 23.30
CA ILE A 23 2.57 -10.42 22.01
C ILE A 23 3.61 -11.54 22.10
N ARG A 24 3.53 -12.51 21.19
CA ARG A 24 4.51 -13.59 21.02
C ARG A 24 5.18 -13.46 19.66
N LYS A 25 6.52 -13.45 19.63
CA LYS A 25 7.28 -13.63 18.39
C LYS A 25 7.24 -15.11 17.99
N VAL A 26 6.66 -15.38 16.83
CA VAL A 26 6.43 -16.73 16.30
C VAL A 26 7.60 -17.21 15.46
N ALA A 27 8.07 -16.35 14.55
CA ALA A 27 9.20 -16.61 13.67
C ALA A 27 9.79 -15.31 13.14
N SER A 28 10.96 -15.40 12.53
CA SER A 28 11.56 -14.28 11.80
C SER A 28 12.48 -14.74 10.69
N GLY A 29 12.69 -13.87 9.71
CA GLY A 29 13.66 -14.07 8.65
C GLY A 29 13.88 -12.77 7.89
N LYS A 30 14.31 -12.90 6.63
CA LYS A 30 14.53 -11.77 5.73
C LYS A 30 14.14 -12.15 4.30
N THR A 31 13.79 -11.16 3.50
CA THR A 31 13.58 -11.36 2.07
C THR A 31 14.89 -11.61 1.32
N ASP A 32 14.81 -12.40 0.25
CA ASP A 32 15.88 -12.52 -0.74
C ASP A 32 15.93 -11.29 -1.68
N ASN A 33 16.83 -11.32 -2.67
CA ASN A 33 17.01 -10.21 -3.61
C ASN A 33 15.73 -9.85 -4.39
N ASN A 34 14.83 -10.80 -4.60
CA ASN A 34 13.57 -10.61 -5.32
C ASN A 34 12.43 -10.16 -4.41
N GLY A 35 12.60 -10.15 -3.08
CA GLY A 35 11.51 -9.88 -2.14
C GLY A 35 10.78 -11.14 -1.69
N PHE A 36 11.26 -12.33 -2.09
CA PHE A 36 10.68 -13.60 -1.68
C PHE A 36 11.15 -13.98 -0.27
N TYR A 37 10.31 -14.68 0.47
CA TYR A 37 10.66 -15.30 1.73
C TYR A 37 9.90 -16.61 1.97
N SER A 38 10.52 -17.49 2.75
CA SER A 38 9.91 -18.72 3.25
C SER A 38 10.14 -18.83 4.75
N LEU A 39 9.06 -18.91 5.52
CA LEU A 39 9.11 -19.05 6.97
C LEU A 39 8.29 -20.26 7.39
N LYS A 40 8.96 -21.21 8.07
CA LYS A 40 8.33 -22.34 8.73
C LYS A 40 8.22 -22.06 10.23
N PHE A 41 7.05 -22.28 10.80
CA PHE A 41 6.79 -21.96 12.20
C PHE A 41 5.68 -22.83 12.80
N GLY A 42 5.69 -22.89 14.13
CA GLY A 42 4.69 -23.56 14.94
C GLY A 42 3.85 -22.56 15.74
N LEU A 43 2.59 -22.89 15.88
CA LEU A 43 1.58 -22.13 16.62
C LEU A 43 1.18 -22.83 17.91
N GLU A 44 0.78 -22.03 18.89
CA GLU A 44 0.15 -22.50 20.13
C GLU A 44 -1.34 -22.78 19.88
N LYS A 45 -1.97 -23.62 20.72
CA LYS A 45 -3.39 -24.02 20.58
C LYS A 45 -4.36 -22.85 20.40
N ARG A 46 -4.02 -21.69 20.97
CA ARG A 46 -4.81 -20.46 20.97
C ARG A 46 -4.65 -19.60 19.70
N GLU A 47 -3.70 -19.95 18.83
CA GLU A 47 -3.33 -19.16 17.65
C GLU A 47 -3.76 -19.81 16.31
N TYR A 48 -4.38 -21.00 16.35
CA TYR A 48 -4.85 -21.71 15.16
C TYR A 48 -6.18 -22.46 15.40
N GLY A 49 -6.91 -22.71 14.32
CA GLY A 49 -8.20 -23.39 14.33
C GLY A 49 -9.39 -22.45 14.54
N GLN A 50 -10.60 -23.02 14.55
CA GLN A 50 -11.86 -22.25 14.56
C GLN A 50 -12.10 -21.44 15.84
N ILE A 51 -11.42 -21.78 16.93
CA ILE A 51 -11.56 -21.11 18.24
C ILE A 51 -10.31 -20.31 18.63
N ALA A 52 -9.42 -20.03 17.68
CA ALA A 52 -8.26 -19.19 17.93
C ALA A 52 -8.71 -17.80 18.40
N ASP A 53 -8.13 -17.34 19.50
CA ASP A 53 -8.40 -16.03 20.10
C ASP A 53 -7.24 -15.04 19.90
N ALA A 54 -6.14 -15.50 19.30
CA ALA A 54 -5.01 -14.67 18.90
C ALA A 54 -5.08 -14.28 17.42
N LEU A 55 -4.71 -13.04 17.11
CA LEU A 55 -4.45 -12.58 15.75
C LEU A 55 -2.99 -12.90 15.39
N VAL A 56 -2.75 -13.44 14.20
CA VAL A 56 -1.39 -13.68 13.71
C VAL A 56 -1.12 -12.72 12.56
N SER A 57 0.00 -12.01 12.62
CA SER A 57 0.39 -10.99 11.64
C SER A 57 1.81 -11.22 11.14
N ILE A 58 2.07 -10.82 9.90
CA ILE A 58 3.39 -10.70 9.31
C ILE A 58 3.80 -9.24 9.39
N TYR A 59 4.86 -8.97 10.13
CA TYR A 59 5.46 -7.66 10.30
C TYR A 59 6.66 -7.49 9.36
N PHE A 60 6.70 -6.38 8.63
CA PHE A 60 7.80 -6.01 7.75
C PHE A 60 8.54 -4.79 8.27
N ASN A 61 9.84 -4.89 8.56
CA ASN A 61 10.62 -3.73 8.97
C ASN A 61 11.28 -3.07 7.76
N TYR A 62 10.75 -1.95 7.28
CA TYR A 62 11.34 -1.23 6.16
C TYR A 62 11.24 0.29 6.33
N ASP A 63 12.12 0.99 5.62
CA ASP A 63 12.15 2.45 5.60
C ASP A 63 11.00 3.00 4.74
N LYS A 64 9.86 3.29 5.36
CA LYS A 64 8.65 3.82 4.70
C LYS A 64 8.90 5.08 3.87
N SER A 65 9.93 5.86 4.16
CA SER A 65 10.23 7.09 3.40
C SER A 65 10.65 6.81 1.94
N LYS A 66 11.20 5.62 1.67
CA LYS A 66 11.71 5.21 0.36
C LYS A 66 10.67 4.58 -0.55
N PHE A 67 9.51 4.22 -0.02
CA PHE A 67 8.46 3.48 -0.73
C PHE A 67 7.16 4.26 -0.75
N VAL A 68 6.32 4.00 -1.74
CA VAL A 68 4.95 4.54 -1.78
C VAL A 68 4.12 3.84 -0.69
N PRO A 69 3.27 4.56 0.05
CA PRO A 69 2.44 3.95 1.10
C PRO A 69 1.56 2.82 0.56
N VAL A 70 1.48 1.72 1.29
CA VAL A 70 0.48 0.66 1.05
C VAL A 70 -0.67 0.94 2.00
N THR A 71 -1.83 1.29 1.45
CA THR A 71 -2.97 1.83 2.23
C THR A 71 -3.34 0.98 3.45
N TRP A 72 -3.30 -0.35 3.32
CA TRP A 72 -3.60 -1.26 4.41
C TRP A 72 -2.58 -1.16 5.56
N TYR A 73 -1.29 -1.07 5.23
CA TYR A 73 -0.23 -0.92 6.22
C TYR A 73 -0.28 0.44 6.91
N GLU A 74 -0.69 1.52 6.25
CA GLU A 74 -0.86 2.82 6.95
C GLU A 74 -1.85 2.74 8.12
N SER A 75 -2.84 1.84 8.06
CA SER A 75 -3.83 1.66 9.12
C SER A 75 -3.35 0.72 10.23
N PHE A 76 -2.42 -0.19 9.93
CA PHE A 76 -1.95 -1.26 10.83
C PHE A 76 -0.41 -1.27 11.01
N GLY A 77 0.26 -0.15 10.76
CA GLY A 77 1.72 -0.08 10.84
C GLY A 77 2.43 -0.73 9.64
N SER A 78 3.07 -1.87 9.84
CA SER A 78 3.74 -2.61 8.75
C SER A 78 3.35 -4.09 8.81
N ASP A 79 2.11 -4.30 9.22
CA ASP A 79 1.58 -5.57 9.66
C ASP A 79 0.53 -6.03 8.66
N GLU A 80 0.69 -7.25 8.19
CA GLU A 80 -0.28 -7.96 7.35
C GLU A 80 -0.94 -9.03 8.19
N LEU A 81 -2.27 -8.95 8.38
CA LEU A 81 -3.01 -10.01 9.05
C LEU A 81 -2.94 -11.30 8.24
N ILE A 82 -2.50 -12.37 8.88
CA ILE A 82 -2.59 -13.71 8.33
C ILE A 82 -4.01 -14.19 8.58
N ALA A 83 -4.72 -14.57 7.52
CA ALA A 83 -6.04 -15.18 7.64
C ALA A 83 -6.01 -16.39 8.59
N SER A 84 -7.18 -16.86 9.05
CA SER A 84 -7.29 -17.94 10.03
C SER A 84 -6.46 -19.17 9.65
N ILE A 85 -5.44 -19.46 10.47
CA ILE A 85 -4.54 -20.58 10.25
C ILE A 85 -5.21 -21.83 10.81
N THR A 86 -5.36 -22.88 9.99
CA THR A 86 -6.13 -24.08 10.37
C THR A 86 -5.28 -25.18 10.99
N ARG A 87 -3.94 -25.06 10.93
CA ARG A 87 -2.99 -26.08 11.38
C ARG A 87 -1.97 -25.49 12.34
N LYS A 88 -1.52 -26.32 13.28
CA LYS A 88 -0.51 -25.96 14.28
C LYS A 88 0.83 -25.61 13.64
N ASP A 89 1.27 -26.44 12.70
CA ASP A 89 2.53 -26.24 11.97
C ASP A 89 2.20 -25.74 10.57
N THR A 90 2.88 -24.69 10.14
CA THR A 90 2.64 -24.07 8.84
C THR A 90 3.93 -23.51 8.24
N THR A 91 3.90 -23.37 6.92
CA THR A 91 4.95 -22.70 6.16
C THR A 91 4.27 -21.62 5.33
N ILE A 92 4.76 -20.40 5.43
CA ILE A 92 4.37 -19.31 4.54
C ILE A 92 5.49 -19.11 3.53
N ASN A 93 5.11 -19.20 2.26
CA ASN A 93 5.94 -18.82 1.13
C ASN A 93 5.24 -17.66 0.47
N ALA A 94 5.88 -16.49 0.45
CA ALA A 94 5.29 -15.33 -0.17
C ALA A 94 6.33 -14.34 -0.65
N ASN A 95 5.89 -13.44 -1.53
CA ASN A 95 6.61 -12.27 -1.96
C ASN A 95 6.02 -11.05 -1.29
N ILE A 96 6.87 -10.23 -0.68
CA ILE A 96 6.50 -8.85 -0.40
C ILE A 96 6.81 -8.01 -1.64
N TYR A 97 5.91 -7.09 -1.98
CA TYR A 97 6.08 -6.12 -3.05
C TYR A 97 5.97 -4.67 -2.52
N LEU A 98 7.09 -4.02 -2.20
CA LEU A 98 7.13 -2.58 -1.89
C LEU A 98 7.57 -1.80 -3.11
N THR A 99 6.71 -0.88 -3.54
CA THR A 99 6.99 -0.03 -4.69
C THR A 99 7.85 1.15 -4.26
N SER A 100 9.02 1.31 -4.89
CA SER A 100 9.88 2.47 -4.62
C SER A 100 9.16 3.78 -4.96
N ARG A 101 9.48 4.86 -4.25
CA ARG A 101 8.80 6.14 -4.42
C ARG A 101 9.40 6.95 -5.57
N SER A 102 8.53 7.46 -6.42
CA SER A 102 8.80 8.53 -7.39
C SER A 102 7.69 9.57 -7.31
N LYS A 103 7.80 10.65 -8.06
CA LYS A 103 6.75 11.69 -8.11
C LYS A 103 6.34 12.03 -9.53
N LEU A 104 5.08 12.37 -9.71
CA LEU A 104 4.60 13.10 -10.87
C LEU A 104 4.33 14.54 -10.47
N LYS A 105 4.90 15.49 -11.22
CA LYS A 105 4.61 16.92 -11.12
C LYS A 105 3.51 17.22 -12.13
N VAL A 106 2.28 17.26 -11.64
CA VAL A 106 1.07 17.41 -12.43
C VAL A 106 0.76 18.88 -12.64
N ARG A 107 0.76 19.32 -13.89
CA ARG A 107 0.30 20.64 -14.30
C ARG A 107 -1.03 20.53 -15.03
N LEU A 108 -2.06 21.17 -14.48
CA LEU A 108 -3.37 21.30 -15.11
C LEU A 108 -3.42 22.63 -15.87
N THR A 109 -3.95 22.61 -17.09
CA THR A 109 -4.23 23.83 -17.87
C THR A 109 -5.71 23.88 -18.26
N ASN A 110 -6.24 25.10 -18.40
CA ASN A 110 -7.61 25.38 -18.89
C ASN A 110 -8.77 24.85 -18.03
N PHE A 111 -8.54 24.45 -16.78
CA PHE A 111 -9.63 24.13 -15.86
C PHE A 111 -10.11 25.39 -15.13
N VAL A 112 -11.33 25.80 -15.43
CA VAL A 112 -12.08 26.81 -14.68
C VAL A 112 -13.38 26.15 -14.20
N PRO A 113 -13.57 25.94 -12.88
CA PRO A 113 -14.82 25.44 -12.34
C PRO A 113 -15.91 26.50 -12.49
N ILE A 114 -17.08 26.11 -12.99
CA ILE A 114 -18.21 27.03 -13.26
C ILE A 114 -19.30 26.86 -12.20
N GLN A 115 -19.44 25.65 -11.64
CA GLN A 115 -20.42 25.35 -10.61
C GLN A 115 -19.85 24.45 -9.51
N SER A 116 -20.57 24.37 -8.39
CA SER A 116 -20.26 23.41 -7.33
C SER A 116 -20.27 21.98 -7.87
N GLY A 117 -19.24 21.21 -7.52
CA GLY A 117 -19.05 19.84 -7.99
C GLY A 117 -18.25 19.69 -9.29
N ASP A 118 -17.86 20.79 -9.94
CA ASP A 118 -16.83 20.72 -10.99
C ASP A 118 -15.48 20.38 -10.38
N ASN A 119 -14.81 19.34 -10.88
CA ASN A 119 -13.52 18.91 -10.35
C ASN A 119 -12.62 18.29 -11.42
N PHE A 120 -11.34 18.23 -11.07
CA PHE A 120 -10.33 17.47 -11.79
C PHE A 120 -9.51 16.70 -10.76
N SER A 121 -9.37 15.38 -10.92
CA SER A 121 -8.53 14.57 -10.02
C SER A 121 -7.57 13.72 -10.80
N VAL A 122 -6.35 13.56 -10.27
CA VAL A 122 -5.37 12.59 -10.75
C VAL A 122 -5.12 11.57 -9.65
N ILE A 123 -5.21 10.31 -10.03
CA ILE A 123 -4.97 9.17 -9.16
C ILE A 123 -3.84 8.36 -9.79
N THR A 124 -2.82 8.03 -9.01
CA THR A 124 -1.78 7.09 -9.44
C THR A 124 -2.02 5.76 -8.74
N SER A 125 -1.73 4.66 -9.41
CA SER A 125 -1.90 3.31 -8.85
C SER A 125 -0.93 2.31 -9.44
N CYS A 126 -0.36 1.46 -8.58
CA CYS A 126 0.35 0.24 -8.91
C CYS A 126 0.12 -0.83 -7.84
N GLY A 127 0.38 -2.10 -8.18
CA GLY A 127 0.28 -3.21 -7.24
C GLY A 127 1.41 -3.19 -6.20
N ALA A 128 1.07 -3.47 -4.94
CA ALA A 128 1.97 -3.47 -3.78
C ALA A 128 1.48 -4.38 -2.64
N GLY A 129 2.29 -4.47 -1.59
CA GLY A 129 2.07 -5.32 -0.41
C GLY A 129 2.36 -6.80 -0.68
N LEU A 130 1.81 -7.67 0.17
CA LEU A 130 1.94 -9.11 0.05
C LEU A 130 1.31 -9.61 -1.26
N GLU A 131 2.07 -10.34 -2.08
CA GLU A 131 1.65 -10.88 -3.39
C GLU A 131 0.96 -9.86 -4.33
N ARG A 132 1.32 -8.58 -4.21
CA ARG A 132 0.69 -7.46 -4.95
C ARG A 132 -0.84 -7.38 -4.77
N HIS A 133 -1.40 -7.87 -3.67
CA HIS A 133 -2.84 -7.82 -3.40
C HIS A 133 -3.38 -6.41 -3.13
N TYR A 134 -2.51 -5.45 -2.81
CA TYR A 134 -2.91 -4.08 -2.49
C TYR A 134 -2.51 -3.11 -3.59
N THR A 135 -3.13 -1.94 -3.56
CA THR A 135 -2.74 -0.82 -4.41
C THR A 135 -1.95 0.20 -3.60
N SER A 136 -1.02 0.85 -4.29
CA SER A 136 -0.21 1.94 -3.78
C SER A 136 -0.18 3.06 -4.80
N GLY A 137 -0.10 4.30 -4.34
CA GLY A 137 -0.14 5.47 -5.19
C GLY A 137 -0.49 6.72 -4.41
N GLY A 138 -0.89 7.75 -5.14
CA GLY A 138 -1.25 9.06 -4.61
C GLY A 138 -2.57 9.55 -5.19
N TYR A 139 -3.01 10.66 -4.65
CA TYR A 139 -4.24 11.34 -5.05
C TYR A 139 -4.05 12.85 -5.00
N ILE A 140 -4.50 13.54 -6.05
CA ILE A 140 -4.71 14.98 -6.01
C ILE A 140 -6.09 15.32 -6.58
N GLU A 141 -6.73 16.32 -5.98
CA GLU A 141 -7.97 16.90 -6.46
C GLU A 141 -7.81 18.41 -6.65
N ALA A 142 -8.32 18.90 -7.76
CA ALA A 142 -8.44 20.30 -8.11
C ALA A 142 -9.91 20.67 -8.14
N ASN A 143 -10.30 21.59 -7.26
CA ASN A 143 -11.61 22.26 -7.27
C ASN A 143 -11.47 23.77 -7.52
N GLN A 144 -10.26 24.22 -7.90
CA GLN A 144 -9.88 25.60 -8.19
C GLN A 144 -8.95 25.60 -9.42
N VAL A 145 -8.62 26.79 -9.94
CA VAL A 145 -7.65 26.97 -11.02
C VAL A 145 -6.26 26.54 -10.52
N MET A 146 -5.96 25.24 -10.58
CA MET A 146 -4.71 24.71 -10.04
C MET A 146 -3.54 24.99 -10.98
N THR A 147 -2.51 25.60 -10.41
CA THR A 147 -1.15 25.59 -10.95
C THR A 147 -0.33 24.59 -10.13
N GLU A 148 0.15 23.55 -10.83
CA GLU A 148 1.16 22.56 -10.45
C GLU A 148 1.13 21.92 -9.05
N ARG A 149 0.95 20.60 -8.98
CA ARG A 149 1.11 19.81 -7.74
C ARG A 149 1.89 18.52 -7.97
N GLU A 150 2.61 18.10 -6.94
CA GLU A 150 3.25 16.78 -6.92
C GLU A 150 2.31 15.72 -6.35
N ILE A 151 2.39 14.51 -6.90
CA ILE A 151 1.68 13.32 -6.45
C ILE A 151 2.66 12.14 -6.45
N ASP A 152 2.53 11.25 -5.47
CA ASP A 152 3.36 10.04 -5.43
C ASP A 152 3.08 9.15 -6.66
N ALA A 153 4.12 8.50 -7.15
CA ALA A 153 4.07 7.56 -8.26
C ALA A 153 5.02 6.40 -8.01
N CYS A 154 4.84 5.34 -8.79
CA CYS A 154 5.55 4.09 -8.63
C CYS A 154 6.89 4.17 -9.38
N GLY A 155 7.98 4.03 -8.62
CA GLY A 155 9.33 4.11 -9.11
C GLY A 155 9.83 2.79 -9.68
N ASN A 156 10.44 2.84 -10.86
CA ASN A 156 10.88 1.72 -11.70
C ASN A 156 9.77 0.71 -12.01
N GLU A 157 8.51 1.12 -11.91
CA GLU A 157 7.32 0.29 -12.14
C GLU A 157 6.31 1.06 -12.99
N GLN A 158 5.42 0.30 -13.65
CA GLN A 158 4.31 0.91 -14.38
C GLN A 158 3.32 1.54 -13.39
N THR A 159 3.20 2.86 -13.46
CA THR A 159 2.19 3.61 -12.74
C THR A 159 0.98 3.81 -13.65
N THR A 160 -0.18 3.30 -13.25
CA THR A 160 -1.45 3.68 -13.88
C THR A 160 -1.84 5.06 -13.39
N VAL A 161 -1.98 6.01 -14.29
CA VAL A 161 -2.43 7.37 -14.02
C VAL A 161 -3.86 7.51 -14.51
N ILE A 162 -4.80 7.68 -13.60
CA ILE A 162 -6.22 7.86 -13.87
C ILE A 162 -6.56 9.33 -13.70
N VAL A 163 -7.07 9.94 -14.76
CA VAL A 163 -7.55 11.32 -14.73
C VAL A 163 -9.06 11.30 -14.76
N ARG A 164 -9.69 11.92 -13.76
CA ARG A 164 -11.15 12.12 -13.72
C ARG A 164 -11.46 13.60 -13.84
N LYS A 165 -12.46 13.90 -14.64
CA LYS A 165 -12.95 15.26 -14.89
C LYS A 165 -14.44 15.29 -14.62
N ARG A 166 -14.91 16.32 -13.92
CA ARG A 166 -16.33 16.65 -13.86
C ARG A 166 -16.51 18.13 -14.20
N LYS A 167 -17.34 18.43 -15.19
CA LYS A 167 -17.70 19.80 -15.55
C LYS A 167 -19.15 19.89 -15.99
N ASN A 168 -19.86 20.86 -15.43
CA ASN A 168 -21.29 21.08 -15.70
C ASN A 168 -22.13 19.80 -15.51
N GLY A 169 -21.81 19.01 -14.48
CA GLY A 169 -22.47 17.74 -14.18
C GLY A 169 -22.02 16.54 -15.03
N ILE A 170 -21.28 16.75 -16.12
CA ILE A 170 -20.77 15.68 -16.99
C ILE A 170 -19.44 15.17 -16.44
N SER A 171 -19.34 13.85 -16.25
CA SER A 171 -18.12 13.21 -15.75
C SER A 171 -17.44 12.40 -16.86
N SER A 172 -16.11 12.46 -16.93
CA SER A 172 -15.30 11.62 -17.80
C SER A 172 -14.06 11.11 -17.06
N SER A 173 -13.55 9.96 -17.51
CA SER A 173 -12.34 9.36 -16.97
C SER A 173 -11.47 8.83 -18.10
N SER A 174 -10.17 9.01 -17.98
CA SER A 174 -9.18 8.37 -18.84
C SER A 174 -8.07 7.75 -17.98
N SER A 175 -7.33 6.82 -18.58
CA SER A 175 -6.16 6.22 -17.92
C SER A 175 -5.00 6.09 -18.89
N THR A 176 -3.79 6.24 -18.38
CA THR A 176 -2.54 6.03 -19.12
C THR A 176 -1.51 5.36 -18.22
N ILE A 177 -0.52 4.72 -18.81
CA ILE A 177 0.59 4.10 -18.07
C ILE A 177 1.82 4.99 -18.23
N ILE A 178 2.46 5.31 -17.11
CA ILE A 178 3.72 6.07 -17.08
C ILE A 178 4.75 5.24 -16.32
N LEU A 179 5.97 5.19 -16.86
CA LEU A 179 7.13 4.63 -16.17
C LEU A 179 7.94 5.78 -15.57
N THR A 180 8.12 5.77 -14.26
CA THR A 180 8.87 6.79 -13.52
C THR A 180 10.14 6.16 -12.96
N PRO A 181 11.36 6.65 -13.24
CA PRO A 181 12.54 6.16 -12.55
C PRO A 181 12.44 6.42 -11.04
N SER A 182 12.93 5.48 -10.22
CA SER A 182 12.90 5.59 -8.76
C SER A 182 13.58 6.87 -8.26
N GLY A 183 12.96 7.57 -7.30
CA GLY A 183 13.48 8.81 -6.72
C GLY A 183 13.43 10.04 -7.64
N GLN A 184 12.93 9.90 -8.88
CA GLN A 184 12.79 11.01 -9.82
C GLN A 184 11.38 11.62 -9.79
N THR A 185 11.31 12.87 -10.27
CA THR A 185 10.06 13.58 -10.51
C THR A 185 9.86 13.78 -12.01
N ILE A 186 8.77 13.28 -12.58
CA ILE A 186 8.41 13.49 -13.99
C ILE A 186 7.29 14.53 -14.10
N SER A 187 7.47 15.52 -14.97
CA SER A 187 6.43 16.51 -15.27
C SER A 187 5.41 15.96 -16.26
N VAL A 188 4.12 16.10 -15.93
CA VAL A 188 3.01 15.73 -16.81
C VAL A 188 2.05 16.90 -16.93
N ILE A 189 1.57 17.16 -18.14
CA ILE A 189 0.63 18.25 -18.43
C ILE A 189 -0.70 17.63 -18.84
N PHE A 190 -1.77 18.00 -18.15
CA PHE A 190 -3.14 17.66 -18.54
C PHE A 190 -3.88 18.92 -18.94
N THR A 191 -4.45 18.90 -20.14
CA THR A 191 -5.38 19.94 -20.61
C THR A 191 -6.79 19.51 -20.23
N PHE A 192 -7.55 20.41 -19.61
CA PHE A 192 -8.97 20.18 -19.33
C PHE A 192 -9.78 20.15 -20.62
#